data_AF-A0A1T5HCR6-F1
#
_entry.id   AF-A0A1T5HCR6-F1
#
_cell.length_a   1.000
_cell.length_b   1.000
_cell.length_c   1.000
_cell.angle_alpha   90.00
_cell.angle_beta   90.00
_cell.angle_gamma   90.00
#
_symmetry.space_group_name_H-M   'P 1'
#
loop_
_entity.id
_entity.type
_entity.pdbx_description
1 polymer ?
#
loop_
_entity_poly.entity_id
_entity_poly.type
_entity_poly.pdbx_seq_one_letter_code
_entity_poly.pdbx_strand_id
1 'polypeptide(L)'
;MDRLIDWIRNHKFSVSDPPIISMEGLFSLLLLLLLSLVAVFFHLIRIFFNSPVDFSMDWNLFLSWIPLITAFLADNFTKRFGAIPFTLILLTTVWLAFFPNAPYMITDLAHLTVDYQRDLTWHDVIMLFFYAEVSLFNGLVSLYWIHRSWRRVFTRRISITFLLLSLPLAGFGVYLGRVRRMNSWDIIHDPHAIFKNLIESAMDRTAWVFSMEIGMLLGILYLVLWVIIRFRIRYSKKNQVVE
;
A
#
# COMPACT_ATOMS: atom_id res chain seq x y z
N MET A 1 22.47 5.51 41.60
CA MET A 1 21.74 6.02 40.43
C MET A 1 22.64 6.10 39.21
N ASP A 2 23.89 6.53 39.38
CA ASP A 2 24.86 6.70 38.28
C ASP A 2 25.24 5.41 37.56
N ARG A 3 25.32 4.26 38.26
CA ARG A 3 25.56 2.96 37.61
C ARG A 3 24.43 2.52 36.67
N LEU A 4 23.19 2.91 36.92
CA LEU A 4 22.05 2.59 36.06
C LEU A 4 22.06 3.49 34.81
N ILE A 5 22.41 4.76 35.00
CA ILE A 5 22.55 5.74 33.91
C ILE A 5 23.75 5.38 33.03
N ASP A 6 24.88 4.98 33.61
CA ASP A 6 26.04 4.47 32.87
C ASP A 6 25.75 3.14 32.18
N TRP A 7 24.95 2.26 32.79
CA TRP A 7 24.51 1.03 32.16
C TRP A 7 23.62 1.32 30.94
N ILE A 8 22.67 2.25 31.03
CA ILE A 8 21.82 2.69 29.89
C ILE A 8 22.66 3.40 28.82
N ARG A 9 23.65 4.22 29.21
CA ARG A 9 24.50 4.95 28.28
C ARG A 9 25.50 4.05 27.54
N ASN A 10 25.97 2.98 28.20
CA ASN A 10 26.97 2.06 27.65
C ASN A 10 26.37 0.78 27.07
N HIS A 11 25.12 0.42 27.41
CA HIS A 11 24.30 -0.48 26.59
C HIS A 11 23.81 0.30 25.36
N LYS A 12 24.75 0.60 24.46
CA LYS A 12 24.43 0.46 23.04
C LYS A 12 23.83 -0.93 22.92
N PHE A 13 22.51 -1.03 22.77
CA PHE A 13 21.92 -2.23 22.22
C PHE A 13 22.83 -2.58 21.04
N SER A 14 23.48 -3.74 21.11
CA SER A 14 24.08 -4.35 19.93
C SER A 14 22.90 -4.73 19.05
N VAL A 15 22.28 -3.71 18.47
CA VAL A 15 21.37 -3.83 17.36
C VAL A 15 22.32 -4.25 16.26
N SER A 16 22.30 -5.54 15.93
CA SER A 16 23.09 -6.08 14.83
C SER A 16 23.10 -5.09 13.68
N ASP A 17 24.26 -4.55 13.30
CA ASP A 17 24.35 -3.58 12.21
C ASP A 17 24.21 -4.33 10.87
N PRO A 18 23.25 -3.98 9.99
CA PRO A 18 22.19 -2.98 10.13
C PRO A 18 20.93 -3.50 10.86
N PRO A 19 20.19 -2.62 11.57
CA PRO A 19 18.96 -2.97 12.29
C PRO A 19 17.95 -3.70 11.40
N ILE A 20 17.28 -4.72 11.98
CA ILE A 20 16.18 -5.43 11.29
C ILE A 20 15.07 -4.46 10.91
N ILE A 21 14.80 -3.44 11.72
CA ILE A 21 13.74 -2.47 11.49
C ILE A 21 14.39 -1.10 11.26
N SER A 22 14.29 -0.56 10.04
CA SER A 22 14.72 0.82 9.80
C SER A 22 13.75 1.81 10.47
N MET A 23 14.28 2.72 11.31
CA MET A 23 13.50 3.75 12.01
C MET A 23 12.65 4.60 11.06
N GLU A 24 13.18 4.96 9.89
CA GLU A 24 12.43 5.69 8.85
C GLU A 24 11.17 4.93 8.39
N GLY A 25 11.29 3.60 8.26
CA GLY A 25 10.17 2.75 7.90
C GLY A 25 9.13 2.68 9.03
N LEU A 26 9.58 2.57 10.28
CA LEU A 26 8.70 2.57 11.45
C LEU A 26 7.92 3.88 11.58
N PHE A 27 8.56 5.04 11.43
CA PHE A 27 7.87 6.32 11.44
C PHE A 27 6.83 6.43 10.32
N SER A 28 7.15 5.92 9.13
CA SER A 28 6.20 5.88 8.01
C SER A 28 4.97 5.03 8.36
N LEU A 29 5.16 3.85 8.97
CA LEU A 29 4.07 2.99 9.42
C LEU A 29 3.23 3.66 10.52
N LEU A 30 3.85 4.30 11.50
CA LEU A 30 3.13 4.99 12.58
C LEU A 30 2.31 6.17 12.05
N LEU A 31 2.84 6.93 11.09
CA LEU A 31 2.10 8.00 10.43
C LEU A 31 0.88 7.45 9.67
N LEU A 32 1.08 6.41 8.86
CA LEU A 32 -0.03 5.78 8.12
C LEU A 32 -1.06 5.15 9.05
N LEU A 33 -0.63 4.64 10.22
CA LEU A 33 -1.53 4.14 11.26
C LEU A 33 -2.37 5.26 11.84
N LEU A 34 -1.74 6.38 12.20
CA LEU A 34 -2.45 7.56 12.69
C LEU A 34 -3.48 8.06 11.67
N LEU A 35 -3.09 8.16 10.39
CA LEU A 35 -4.01 8.54 9.33
C LEU A 35 -5.15 7.52 9.16
N SER A 36 -4.86 6.22 9.24
CA SER A 36 -5.91 5.18 9.20
C SER A 36 -6.89 5.30 10.36
N LEU A 37 -6.41 5.62 11.57
CA LEU A 37 -7.25 5.86 12.74
C LEU A 37 -8.13 7.10 12.58
N VAL A 38 -7.62 8.15 11.93
CA VAL A 38 -8.44 9.34 11.59
C VAL A 38 -9.53 8.99 10.58
N ALA A 39 -9.26 8.09 9.61
CA ALA A 39 -10.28 7.61 8.67
C ALA A 39 -11.41 6.86 9.40
N VAL A 40 -11.03 5.93 10.28
CA VAL A 40 -11.98 5.21 11.15
C VAL A 40 -12.75 6.18 12.04
N PHE A 41 -12.10 7.23 12.55
CA PHE A 41 -12.79 8.26 13.34
C PHE A 41 -13.88 8.99 12.54
N PHE A 42 -13.66 9.30 11.26
CA PHE A 42 -14.73 9.84 10.40
C PHE A 42 -15.89 8.85 10.22
N HIS A 43 -15.61 7.56 10.13
CA HIS A 43 -16.66 6.54 10.12
C HIS A 43 -17.42 6.48 11.45
N LEU A 44 -16.74 6.60 12.59
CA LEU A 44 -17.40 6.69 13.91
C LEU A 44 -18.31 7.91 14.01
N ILE A 45 -17.90 9.07 13.47
CA ILE A 45 -18.77 10.25 13.37
C ILE A 45 -20.02 9.92 12.55
N ARG A 46 -19.88 9.27 11.40
CA ARG A 46 -21.01 8.86 10.55
C ARG A 46 -22.00 7.96 11.31
N ILE A 47 -21.49 7.02 12.11
CA ILE A 47 -22.30 6.14 12.98
C ILE A 47 -23.02 6.96 14.06
N PHE A 48 -22.35 7.92 14.67
CA PHE A 48 -22.94 8.80 15.69
C PHE A 48 -24.17 9.57 15.15
N PHE A 49 -24.17 9.92 13.87
CA PHE A 49 -25.32 10.53 13.19
C PHE A 49 -26.40 9.52 12.73
N ASN A 50 -26.47 8.32 13.32
CA ASN A 50 -27.46 7.27 13.04
C ASN A 50 -27.55 6.87 11.55
N SER A 51 -26.42 6.92 10.85
CA SER A 51 -26.33 6.46 9.46
C SER A 51 -26.28 4.94 9.39
N PRO A 52 -26.74 4.32 8.28
CA PRO A 52 -26.48 2.91 8.02
C PRO A 52 -24.99 2.61 8.11
N VAL A 53 -24.64 1.59 8.88
CA VAL A 53 -23.26 1.20 9.12
C VAL A 53 -22.82 0.21 8.05
N ASP A 54 -21.75 0.54 7.34
CA ASP A 54 -21.09 -0.36 6.39
C ASP A 54 -19.59 -0.42 6.70
N PHE A 55 -19.15 -1.57 7.19
CA PHE A 55 -17.74 -1.83 7.53
C PHE A 55 -16.88 -2.25 6.33
N SER A 56 -17.44 -2.28 5.11
CA SER A 56 -16.69 -2.62 3.90
C SER A 56 -15.48 -1.71 3.69
N MET A 57 -15.60 -0.42 4.00
CA MET A 57 -14.51 0.56 3.88
C MET A 57 -13.37 0.30 4.89
N ASP A 58 -13.72 0.00 6.15
CA ASP A 58 -12.75 -0.36 7.18
C ASP A 58 -12.00 -1.63 6.82
N TRP A 59 -12.74 -2.60 6.28
CA TRP A 59 -12.19 -3.84 5.81
C TRP A 59 -11.24 -3.64 4.64
N ASN A 60 -11.62 -2.83 3.63
CA ASN A 60 -10.75 -2.50 2.50
C ASN A 60 -9.49 -1.73 2.94
N LEU A 61 -9.62 -0.80 3.88
CA LEU A 61 -8.48 -0.10 4.47
C LEU A 61 -7.56 -1.11 5.16
N PHE A 62 -8.09 -2.02 5.97
CA PHE A 62 -7.32 -3.10 6.59
C PHE A 62 -6.58 -3.97 5.55
N LEU A 63 -7.24 -4.34 4.45
CA LEU A 63 -6.58 -5.12 3.38
C LEU A 63 -5.43 -4.34 2.71
N SER A 64 -5.52 -3.01 2.61
CA SER A 64 -4.43 -2.16 2.09
C SER A 64 -3.18 -2.17 2.97
N TRP A 65 -3.29 -2.55 4.24
CA TRP A 65 -2.13 -2.70 5.14
C TRP A 65 -1.31 -3.96 4.83
N ILE A 66 -1.91 -5.01 4.30
CA ILE A 66 -1.21 -6.26 3.97
C ILE A 66 -0.05 -6.03 2.96
N PRO A 67 -0.25 -5.36 1.81
CA PRO A 67 0.86 -5.06 0.90
C PRO A 67 1.88 -4.12 1.55
N LEU A 68 1.45 -3.16 2.39
CA LEU A 68 2.37 -2.27 3.09
C LEU A 68 3.32 -3.02 4.03
N ILE A 69 2.78 -3.91 4.88
CA ILE A 69 3.57 -4.70 5.83
C ILE A 69 4.45 -5.72 5.11
N THR A 70 3.93 -6.40 4.08
CA THR A 70 4.75 -7.35 3.31
C THR A 70 5.91 -6.67 2.58
N ALA A 71 5.69 -5.49 2.00
CA ALA A 71 6.75 -4.70 1.38
C ALA A 71 7.77 -4.17 2.39
N PHE A 72 7.31 -3.78 3.59
CA PHE A 72 8.18 -3.40 4.70
C PHE A 72 9.08 -4.57 5.13
N LEU A 73 8.52 -5.77 5.30
CA LEU A 73 9.29 -6.97 5.63
C LEU A 73 10.30 -7.32 4.53
N ALA A 74 9.89 -7.27 3.27
CA ALA A 74 10.77 -7.51 2.12
C ALA A 74 11.96 -6.54 2.11
N ASP A 75 11.70 -5.26 2.37
CA ASP A 75 12.73 -4.23 2.37
C ASP A 75 13.74 -4.40 3.50
N ASN A 76 13.26 -4.73 4.70
CA ASN A 76 14.10 -4.95 5.86
C ASN A 76 14.90 -6.26 5.78
N PHE A 77 14.29 -7.36 5.32
CA PHE A 77 14.99 -8.62 5.14
C PHE A 77 16.06 -8.54 4.05
N THR A 78 15.77 -7.89 2.91
CA THR A 78 16.77 -7.71 1.85
C THR A 78 17.90 -6.76 2.24
N LYS A 79 17.63 -5.78 3.12
CA LYS A 79 18.70 -4.94 3.72
C LYS A 79 19.62 -5.75 4.63
N ARG A 80 19.07 -6.63 5.46
CA ARG A 80 19.85 -7.35 6.49
C ARG A 80 20.55 -8.58 5.96
N PHE A 81 19.83 -9.41 5.21
CA PHE A 81 20.31 -10.72 4.76
C PHE A 81 20.81 -10.69 3.30
N GLY A 82 20.73 -9.54 2.63
CA GLY A 82 21.17 -9.39 1.25
C GLY A 82 20.25 -10.10 0.25
N ALA A 83 20.83 -10.92 -0.62
CA ALA A 83 20.11 -11.60 -1.69
C ALA A 83 19.34 -12.82 -1.17
N ILE A 84 18.06 -12.61 -0.85
CA ILE A 84 17.10 -13.66 -0.45
C ILE A 84 15.99 -13.83 -1.50
N PRO A 85 16.32 -14.28 -2.73
CA PRO A 85 15.42 -14.23 -3.87
C PRO A 85 14.13 -15.03 -3.66
N PHE A 86 14.19 -16.21 -3.06
CA PHE A 86 13.01 -17.04 -2.81
C PHE A 86 12.03 -16.35 -1.84
N THR A 87 12.53 -15.86 -0.70
CA THR A 87 11.73 -15.11 0.26
C THR A 87 11.15 -13.85 -0.36
N LEU A 88 11.93 -13.12 -1.17
CA LEU A 88 11.46 -11.92 -1.86
C LEU A 88 10.37 -12.23 -2.89
N ILE A 89 10.48 -13.34 -3.63
CA ILE A 89 9.44 -13.78 -4.57
C ILE A 89 8.16 -14.12 -3.80
N LEU A 90 8.25 -14.88 -2.70
CA LEU A 90 7.09 -15.20 -1.87
C LEU A 90 6.39 -13.94 -1.35
N LEU A 91 7.16 -13.00 -0.77
CA LEU A 91 6.63 -11.73 -0.30
C LEU A 91 6.06 -10.87 -1.44
N THR A 92 6.67 -10.91 -2.63
CA THR A 92 6.17 -10.22 -3.82
C THR A 92 4.84 -10.79 -4.29
N THR A 93 4.66 -12.11 -4.25
CA THR A 93 3.39 -12.76 -4.62
C THR A 93 2.28 -12.36 -3.66
N VAL A 94 2.53 -12.42 -2.34
CA VAL A 94 1.55 -11.96 -1.34
C VAL A 94 1.27 -10.47 -1.52
N TRP A 95 2.32 -9.65 -1.69
CA TRP A 95 2.18 -8.23 -1.96
C TRP A 95 1.28 -7.99 -3.17
N LEU A 96 1.53 -8.63 -4.31
CA LEU A 96 0.78 -8.42 -5.55
C LEU A 96 -0.69 -8.89 -5.44
N ALA A 97 -0.97 -9.95 -4.68
CA ALA A 97 -2.33 -10.44 -4.48
C ALA A 97 -3.21 -9.46 -3.69
N PHE A 98 -2.61 -8.68 -2.78
CA PHE A 98 -3.32 -7.69 -1.96
C PHE A 98 -3.09 -6.24 -2.41
N PHE A 99 -2.10 -5.97 -3.25
CA PHE A 99 -1.79 -4.64 -3.77
C PHE A 99 -2.99 -3.93 -4.42
N PRO A 100 -3.91 -4.61 -5.15
CA PRO A 100 -5.12 -3.98 -5.69
C PRO A 100 -6.01 -3.31 -4.63
N ASN A 101 -6.02 -3.78 -3.38
CA ASN A 101 -6.88 -3.22 -2.32
C ASN A 101 -6.52 -1.76 -1.96
N ALA A 102 -5.29 -1.33 -2.25
CA ALA A 102 -4.87 0.06 -2.04
C ALA A 102 -5.58 1.04 -3.00
N PRO A 103 -5.43 0.94 -4.34
CA PRO A 103 -6.18 1.78 -5.29
C PRO A 103 -7.68 1.46 -5.33
N TYR A 104 -8.12 0.31 -4.82
CA TYR A 104 -9.52 -0.12 -4.83
C TYR A 104 -10.47 0.92 -4.21
N MET A 105 -10.04 1.62 -3.15
CA MET A 105 -10.88 2.60 -2.46
C MET A 105 -11.15 3.86 -3.30
N ILE A 106 -10.34 4.16 -4.33
CA ILE A 106 -10.64 5.25 -5.27
C ILE A 106 -11.96 5.00 -5.99
N THR A 107 -12.26 3.73 -6.28
CA THR A 107 -13.47 3.36 -7.00
C THR A 107 -14.73 3.44 -6.13
N ASP A 108 -14.60 3.44 -4.80
CA ASP A 108 -15.73 3.71 -3.90
C ASP A 108 -16.27 5.13 -4.06
N LEU A 109 -15.41 6.09 -4.46
CA LEU A 109 -15.83 7.46 -4.72
C LEU A 109 -16.88 7.54 -5.84
N ALA A 110 -16.88 6.59 -6.78
CA ALA A 110 -17.86 6.56 -7.87
C ALA A 110 -19.27 6.15 -7.40
N HIS A 111 -19.39 5.55 -6.21
CA HIS A 111 -20.68 5.14 -5.63
C HIS A 111 -21.28 6.21 -4.71
N LEU A 112 -20.64 7.37 -4.58
CA LEU A 112 -21.22 8.53 -3.92
C LEU A 112 -22.48 8.97 -4.65
N THR A 113 -23.63 8.74 -4.04
CA THR A 113 -24.91 9.27 -4.49
C THR A 113 -25.24 10.49 -3.65
N VAL A 114 -25.57 11.60 -4.32
CA VAL A 114 -25.99 12.82 -3.63
C VAL A 114 -27.42 12.61 -3.18
N ASP A 115 -27.60 12.48 -1.87
CA ASP A 115 -28.91 12.45 -1.24
C ASP A 115 -29.24 13.87 -0.75
N TYR A 116 -29.97 14.63 -1.58
CA TYR A 116 -30.38 15.99 -1.27
C TYR A 116 -31.34 16.10 -0.06
N GLN A 117 -31.88 14.98 0.44
CA GLN A 117 -32.70 14.97 1.65
C GLN A 117 -31.88 14.79 2.93
N ARG A 118 -30.60 14.45 2.80
CA ARG A 118 -29.73 14.08 3.91
C ARG A 118 -28.56 15.07 4.03
N ASP A 119 -28.60 15.92 5.04
CA ASP A 119 -27.64 17.01 5.32
C ASP A 119 -26.18 16.57 5.64
N LEU A 120 -25.83 15.30 5.40
CA LEU A 120 -24.54 14.70 5.73
C LEU A 120 -23.72 14.26 4.50
N THR A 121 -24.19 14.50 3.28
CA THR A 121 -23.45 14.09 2.06
C THR A 121 -22.03 14.66 2.02
N TRP A 122 -21.81 15.89 2.50
CA TRP A 122 -20.47 16.50 2.57
C TRP A 122 -19.52 15.71 3.48
N HIS A 123 -20.03 15.15 4.59
CA HIS A 123 -19.26 14.32 5.51
C HIS A 123 -18.87 13.01 4.83
N ASP A 124 -19.82 12.36 4.15
CA ASP A 124 -19.58 11.10 3.43
C ASP A 124 -18.53 11.28 2.33
N VAL A 125 -18.54 12.41 1.61
CA VAL A 125 -17.52 12.76 0.61
C VAL A 125 -16.13 12.93 1.24
N ILE A 126 -16.01 13.71 2.33
CA ILE A 126 -14.73 13.93 3.01
C ILE A 126 -14.20 12.61 3.58
N MET A 127 -15.07 11.83 4.24
CA MET A 127 -14.72 10.54 4.81
C MET A 127 -14.19 9.59 3.72
N LEU A 128 -14.95 9.38 2.63
CA LEU A 128 -14.55 8.49 1.55
C LEU A 128 -13.27 8.94 0.86
N PHE A 129 -13.11 10.24 0.63
CA PHE A 129 -11.87 10.79 0.08
C PHE A 129 -10.68 10.48 0.99
N PHE A 130 -10.84 10.64 2.30
CA PHE A 130 -9.79 10.37 3.27
C PHE A 130 -9.42 8.88 3.33
N TYR A 131 -10.41 7.97 3.30
CA TYR A 131 -10.15 6.54 3.15
C TYR A 131 -9.38 6.21 1.87
N ALA A 132 -9.81 6.78 0.73
CA ALA A 132 -9.15 6.57 -0.54
C ALA A 132 -7.70 7.09 -0.53
N GLU A 133 -7.47 8.26 0.06
CA GLU A 133 -6.14 8.86 0.19
C GLU A 133 -5.19 8.00 1.04
N VAL A 134 -5.61 7.59 2.24
CA VAL A 134 -4.77 6.80 3.15
C VAL A 134 -4.45 5.42 2.56
N SER A 135 -5.45 4.76 1.96
CA SER A 135 -5.26 3.47 1.30
C SER A 135 -4.31 3.58 0.10
N LEU A 136 -4.41 4.68 -0.66
CA LEU A 136 -3.50 4.96 -1.77
C LEU A 136 -2.06 5.23 -1.28
N PHE A 137 -1.88 5.93 -0.16
CA PHE A 137 -0.56 6.10 0.45
C PHE A 137 0.03 4.76 0.92
N ASN A 138 -0.76 3.88 1.53
CA ASN A 138 -0.33 2.52 1.86
C ASN A 138 0.18 1.80 0.60
N GLY A 139 -0.57 1.88 -0.50
CA GLY A 139 -0.19 1.34 -1.80
C GLY A 139 1.13 1.92 -2.32
N LEU A 140 1.27 3.24 -2.41
CA LEU A 140 2.45 3.90 -2.98
C LEU A 140 3.72 3.66 -2.15
N VAL A 141 3.61 3.71 -0.82
CA VAL A 141 4.73 3.41 0.08
C VAL A 141 5.13 1.93 -0.03
N SER A 142 4.15 1.02 -0.12
CA SER A 142 4.43 -0.40 -0.36
C SER A 142 5.16 -0.63 -1.68
N LEU A 143 4.71 0.03 -2.77
CA LEU A 143 5.32 -0.07 -4.10
C LEU A 143 6.76 0.46 -4.09
N TYR A 144 7.01 1.53 -3.34
CA TYR A 144 8.35 2.06 -3.15
C TYR A 144 9.28 1.06 -2.44
N TRP A 145 8.84 0.46 -1.33
CA TRP A 145 9.64 -0.50 -0.58
C TRP A 145 9.86 -1.81 -1.34
N ILE A 146 8.85 -2.35 -2.01
CA ILE A 146 9.02 -3.59 -2.78
C ILE A 146 9.94 -3.38 -3.99
N HIS A 147 9.79 -2.26 -4.73
CA HIS A 147 10.69 -1.94 -5.83
C HIS A 147 12.12 -1.72 -5.36
N ARG A 148 12.31 -1.07 -4.20
CA ARG A 148 13.64 -0.94 -3.57
C ARG A 148 14.24 -2.30 -3.24
N SER A 149 13.45 -3.24 -2.75
CA SER A 149 13.85 -4.63 -2.46
C SER A 149 14.27 -5.38 -3.73
N TRP A 150 13.48 -5.27 -4.81
CA TRP A 150 13.84 -5.85 -6.11
C TRP A 150 15.19 -5.31 -6.62
N ARG A 151 15.47 -4.01 -6.46
CA ARG A 151 16.75 -3.43 -6.89
C ARG A 151 17.97 -3.89 -6.07
N ARG A 152 17.77 -4.44 -4.87
CA ARG A 152 18.87 -5.03 -4.07
C ARG A 152 19.20 -6.46 -4.48
N VAL A 153 18.18 -7.22 -4.90
CA VAL A 153 18.30 -8.67 -5.13
C VAL A 153 18.39 -9.02 -6.60
N PHE A 154 17.66 -8.30 -7.46
CA PHE A 154 17.58 -8.56 -8.89
C PHE A 154 18.30 -7.49 -9.71
N THR A 155 18.50 -7.79 -11.01
CA THR A 155 19.06 -6.82 -11.94
C THR A 155 18.10 -5.65 -12.16
N ARG A 156 18.66 -4.48 -12.51
CA ARG A 156 17.88 -3.27 -12.82
C ARG A 156 16.77 -3.53 -13.85
N ARG A 157 17.03 -4.34 -14.87
CA ARG A 157 16.03 -4.67 -15.91
C ARG A 157 14.85 -5.42 -15.31
N ILE A 158 15.11 -6.46 -14.53
CA ILE A 158 14.07 -7.27 -13.87
C ILE A 158 13.23 -6.40 -12.91
N SER A 159 13.88 -5.56 -12.09
CA SER A 159 13.15 -4.70 -11.14
C SER A 159 12.23 -3.70 -11.84
N ILE A 160 12.65 -3.13 -12.97
CA ILE A 160 11.83 -2.22 -13.78
C ILE A 160 10.68 -2.98 -14.42
N THR A 161 10.93 -4.18 -14.97
CA THR A 161 9.87 -5.03 -15.54
C THR A 161 8.81 -5.37 -14.49
N PHE A 162 9.20 -5.77 -13.28
CA PHE A 162 8.25 -6.04 -12.19
C PHE A 162 7.46 -4.80 -11.80
N LEU A 163 8.11 -3.64 -11.69
CA LEU A 163 7.42 -2.37 -11.45
C LEU A 163 6.37 -2.09 -12.53
N LEU A 164 6.76 -2.11 -13.80
CA LEU A 164 5.87 -1.78 -14.91
C LEU A 164 4.71 -2.78 -15.07
N LEU A 165 4.94 -4.07 -14.81
CA LEU A 165 3.88 -5.08 -14.85
C LEU A 165 2.93 -4.98 -13.65
N SER A 166 3.44 -4.61 -12.47
CA SER A 166 2.61 -4.52 -11.26
C SER A 166 1.50 -3.46 -11.36
N LEU A 167 1.69 -2.41 -12.14
CA LEU A 167 0.73 -1.30 -12.30
C LEU A 167 -0.58 -1.75 -12.98
N PRO A 168 -0.57 -2.29 -14.22
CA PRO A 168 -1.79 -2.78 -14.85
C PRO A 168 -2.35 -4.01 -14.13
N LEU A 169 -1.50 -4.86 -13.51
CA LEU A 169 -1.99 -5.98 -12.70
C LEU A 169 -2.76 -5.51 -11.46
N ALA A 170 -2.35 -4.41 -10.84
CA ALA A 170 -3.10 -3.79 -9.75
C ALA A 170 -4.49 -3.34 -10.24
N GLY A 171 -4.54 -2.66 -11.39
CA GLY A 171 -5.80 -2.26 -12.01
C GLY A 171 -6.71 -3.44 -12.36
N PHE A 172 -6.13 -4.54 -12.87
CA PHE A 172 -6.88 -5.76 -13.15
C PHE A 172 -7.45 -6.39 -11.88
N GLY A 173 -6.68 -6.41 -10.79
CA GLY A 173 -7.19 -6.85 -9.49
C GLY A 173 -8.33 -5.97 -8.96
N VAL A 174 -8.28 -4.65 -9.17
CA VAL A 174 -9.39 -3.75 -8.82
C VAL A 174 -10.63 -4.06 -9.65
N TYR A 175 -10.47 -4.31 -10.96
CA TYR A 175 -11.58 -4.73 -11.82
C TYR A 175 -12.21 -6.03 -11.32
N LEU A 176 -11.41 -7.04 -10.98
CA LEU A 176 -11.92 -8.30 -10.44
C LEU A 176 -12.72 -8.09 -9.14
N GLY A 177 -12.21 -7.24 -8.24
CA GLY A 177 -12.92 -6.93 -7.00
C GLY A 177 -14.22 -6.15 -7.21
N ARG A 178 -14.24 -5.18 -8.12
CA ARG A 178 -15.43 -4.32 -8.32
C ARG A 178 -16.47 -4.89 -9.26
N VAL A 179 -16.03 -5.39 -10.39
CA VAL A 179 -16.93 -5.84 -11.47
C VAL A 179 -17.31 -7.29 -11.26
N ARG A 180 -16.36 -8.14 -10.83
CA ARG A 180 -16.60 -9.56 -10.58
C ARG A 180 -16.87 -9.89 -9.11
N ARG A 181 -16.84 -8.89 -8.21
CA ARG A 181 -17.09 -9.03 -6.76
C ARG A 181 -16.21 -10.07 -6.07
N MET A 182 -14.99 -10.22 -6.56
CA MET A 182 -14.02 -11.18 -6.03
C MET A 182 -13.16 -10.56 -4.93
N ASN A 183 -12.95 -11.29 -3.84
CA ASN A 183 -12.05 -10.87 -2.78
C ASN A 183 -10.71 -11.62 -2.84
N SER A 184 -9.66 -11.02 -2.27
CA SER A 184 -8.32 -11.62 -2.24
C SER A 184 -8.27 -12.99 -1.51
N TRP A 185 -9.24 -13.32 -0.63
CA TRP A 185 -9.32 -14.61 0.07
C TRP A 185 -10.18 -15.66 -0.64
N ASP A 186 -10.89 -15.31 -1.72
CA ASP A 186 -11.69 -16.27 -2.47
C ASP A 186 -10.82 -17.33 -3.16
N ILE A 187 -9.52 -17.05 -3.36
CA ILE A 187 -8.55 -18.00 -3.91
C ILE A 187 -8.39 -19.26 -3.05
N ILE A 188 -8.65 -19.12 -1.75
CA ILE A 188 -8.56 -20.22 -0.77
C ILE A 188 -9.88 -21.00 -0.72
N HIS A 189 -11.01 -20.32 -0.90
CA HIS A 189 -12.34 -20.90 -0.68
C HIS A 189 -12.96 -21.48 -1.96
N ASP A 190 -12.74 -20.84 -3.12
CA ASP A 190 -13.24 -21.30 -4.41
C ASP A 190 -12.23 -20.97 -5.55
N PRO A 191 -11.13 -21.72 -5.65
CA PRO A 191 -10.10 -21.50 -6.67
C PRO A 191 -10.62 -21.72 -8.10
N HIS A 192 -11.65 -22.55 -8.30
CA HIS A 192 -12.21 -22.80 -9.62
C HIS A 192 -13.00 -21.59 -10.13
N ALA A 193 -13.84 -20.99 -9.28
CA ALA A 193 -14.53 -19.75 -9.64
C ALA A 193 -13.54 -18.61 -9.93
N ILE A 194 -12.44 -18.51 -9.17
CA ILE A 194 -11.39 -17.53 -9.44
C ILE A 194 -10.81 -17.72 -10.84
N PHE A 195 -10.42 -18.95 -11.19
CA PHE A 195 -9.76 -19.23 -12.46
C PHE A 195 -10.68 -18.94 -13.65
N LYS A 196 -11.96 -19.33 -13.55
CA LYS A 196 -12.97 -19.02 -14.57
C LYS A 196 -13.14 -17.52 -14.76
N ASN A 197 -13.32 -16.77 -13.66
CA ASN A 197 -13.47 -15.31 -13.72
C ASN A 197 -12.21 -14.62 -14.27
N LEU A 198 -11.01 -15.14 -13.98
CA LEU A 198 -9.76 -14.63 -14.54
C LEU A 198 -9.75 -14.73 -16.06
N ILE A 199 -10.11 -15.90 -16.60
CA ILE A 199 -10.15 -16.14 -18.05
C ILE A 199 -11.20 -15.25 -18.72
N GLU A 200 -12.42 -15.22 -18.17
CA GLU A 200 -13.48 -14.37 -18.71
C GLU A 200 -13.09 -12.89 -18.70
N SER A 201 -12.47 -12.42 -17.60
CA SER A 201 -12.03 -11.04 -17.48
C SER A 201 -10.85 -10.72 -18.39
N ALA A 202 -9.96 -11.68 -18.65
CA ALA A 202 -8.86 -11.51 -19.61
C ALA A 202 -9.36 -11.36 -21.06
N MET A 203 -10.57 -11.83 -21.36
CA MET A 203 -11.23 -11.64 -22.66
C MET A 203 -12.08 -10.37 -22.72
N ASP A 204 -12.34 -9.71 -21.58
CA ASP A 204 -13.15 -8.49 -21.51
C ASP A 204 -12.31 -7.25 -21.83
N ARG A 205 -12.73 -6.51 -22.87
CA ARG A 205 -12.13 -5.23 -23.26
C ARG A 205 -12.20 -4.20 -22.13
N THR A 206 -13.28 -4.20 -21.35
CA THR A 206 -13.49 -3.27 -20.23
C THR A 206 -12.44 -3.49 -19.15
N ALA A 207 -12.11 -4.76 -18.86
CA ALA A 207 -11.08 -5.12 -17.89
C ALA A 207 -9.72 -4.52 -18.29
N TRP A 208 -9.33 -4.63 -19.57
CA TRP A 208 -8.06 -4.08 -20.04
C TRP A 208 -8.00 -2.56 -19.98
N VAL A 209 -9.06 -1.86 -20.43
CA VAL A 209 -9.11 -0.38 -20.37
C VAL A 209 -9.02 0.09 -18.93
N PHE A 210 -9.86 -0.47 -18.05
CA PHE A 210 -9.89 -0.14 -16.63
C PHE A 210 -8.53 -0.41 -15.96
N SER A 211 -7.90 -1.56 -16.27
CA SER A 211 -6.59 -1.93 -15.74
C SER A 211 -5.51 -0.95 -16.13
N MET A 212 -5.53 -0.48 -17.38
CA MET A 212 -4.58 0.50 -17.88
C MET A 212 -4.81 1.89 -17.26
N GLU A 213 -6.05 2.33 -17.07
CA GLU A 213 -6.38 3.62 -16.44
C GLU A 213 -5.90 3.67 -14.99
N ILE A 214 -6.25 2.65 -14.19
CA ILE A 214 -5.76 2.53 -12.80
C ILE A 214 -4.23 2.39 -12.77
N GLY A 215 -3.66 1.59 -13.68
CA GLY A 215 -2.21 1.42 -13.78
C GLY A 215 -1.47 2.72 -14.12
N MET A 216 -2.01 3.54 -15.04
CA MET A 216 -1.45 4.85 -15.38
C MET A 216 -1.56 5.82 -14.21
N LEU A 217 -2.71 5.87 -13.53
CA LEU A 217 -2.90 6.69 -12.33
C LEU A 217 -1.84 6.34 -11.26
N LEU A 218 -1.71 5.06 -10.91
CA LEU A 218 -0.70 4.58 -9.98
C LEU A 218 0.72 4.90 -10.45
N GLY A 219 1.01 4.73 -11.74
CA GLY A 219 2.32 5.03 -12.31
C GLY A 219 2.72 6.50 -12.20
N ILE A 220 1.78 7.41 -12.47
CA ILE A 220 2.00 8.87 -12.33
C ILE A 220 2.22 9.23 -10.87
N LEU A 221 1.36 8.75 -9.96
CA LEU A 221 1.49 9.02 -8.53
C LEU A 221 2.80 8.47 -7.97
N TYR A 222 3.20 7.28 -8.40
CA TYR A 222 4.48 6.69 -8.03
C TYR A 222 5.66 7.50 -8.56
N LEU A 223 5.59 8.00 -9.80
CA LEU A 223 6.62 8.87 -10.38
C LEU A 223 6.77 10.15 -9.56
N VAL A 224 5.67 10.79 -9.17
CA VAL A 224 5.66 11.98 -8.30
C VAL A 224 6.34 11.67 -6.97
N LEU A 225 5.93 10.60 -6.29
CA LEU A 225 6.55 10.15 -5.03
C LEU A 225 8.05 9.93 -5.21
N TRP A 226 8.45 9.24 -6.28
CA TRP A 226 9.85 8.93 -6.56
C TRP A 226 10.70 10.19 -6.78
N VAL A 227 10.19 11.17 -7.51
CA VAL A 227 10.86 12.47 -7.74
C VAL A 227 11.07 13.22 -6.43
N ILE A 228 10.03 13.29 -5.58
CA ILE A 228 10.10 13.95 -4.27
C ILE A 228 11.17 13.30 -3.38
N ILE A 229 11.17 11.97 -3.28
CA ILE A 229 12.16 11.23 -2.50
C ILE A 229 13.57 11.48 -3.04
N ARG A 230 13.76 11.43 -4.37
CA ARG A 230 15.07 11.63 -5.00
C ARG A 230 15.60 13.05 -4.77
N PHE A 231 14.72 14.05 -4.83
CA PHE A 231 15.07 15.44 -4.56
C PHE A 231 15.57 15.62 -3.12
N ARG A 232 14.85 15.07 -2.13
CA ARG A 232 15.26 15.08 -0.71
C ARG A 232 16.64 14.48 -0.50
N ILE A 233 16.91 13.31 -1.11
CA ILE A 233 18.21 12.62 -0.97
C ILE A 233 19.35 13.46 -1.56
N ARG A 234 19.15 14.09 -2.73
CA ARG A 234 20.17 14.92 -3.38
C ARG A 234 20.50 16.16 -2.55
N TYR A 235 19.49 16.78 -1.93
CA TYR A 235 19.69 17.96 -1.09
C TYR A 235 20.46 17.61 0.19
N SER A 236 20.10 16.50 0.86
CA SER A 236 20.80 16.05 2.07
C SER A 236 22.29 15.75 1.83
N LYS A 237 22.63 15.09 0.70
CA LYS A 237 24.03 14.83 0.33
C LYS A 237 24.82 16.11 0.04
N LYS A 238 24.18 17.14 -0.51
CA LYS A 238 24.86 18.42 -0.80
C LYS A 238 25.28 19.12 0.49
N ASN A 239 24.45 19.08 1.54
CA ASN A 239 24.76 19.73 2.81
C ASN A 239 25.88 19.01 3.58
N GLN A 240 25.98 17.68 3.50
CA GLN A 240 27.07 16.91 4.12
C GLN A 240 28.46 17.13 3.48
N VAL A 241 28.55 17.75 2.30
CA VAL A 241 29.82 18.02 1.61
C VAL A 241 30.29 19.47 1.86
N VAL A 242 29.46 20.30 2.47
CA VAL A 242 29.73 21.73 2.72
C VAL A 242 30.10 21.99 4.19
N GLU A 243 29.84 21.03 5.08
CA GLU A 243 30.35 20.97 6.47
C GLU A 243 31.65 20.17 6.53
#